data_AF-A0A261Y4N2-F1
#
_entry.id   AF-A0A261Y4N2-F1
#
_cell.length_a   1.000
_cell.length_b   1.000
_cell.length_c   1.000
_cell.angle_alpha   90.00
_cell.angle_beta   90.00
_cell.angle_gamma   90.00
#
_symmetry.space_group_name_H-M   'P 1'
#
loop_
_entity.id
_entity.type
_entity.pdbx_description
1 polymer ?
#
loop_
_entity_poly.entity_id
_entity_poly.type
_entity_poly.pdbx_seq_one_letter_code
_entity_poly.pdbx_strand_id
1 'polypeptide(L)'
;MDDLEKGLAKEKQTLAMIPSFVEGRLTGNEVGPFLALDLGDTNLRVVKVDLQGHGKYTTRSSKYKVRECLKTEGARKLFNFIADCVDSFVSEHGLDKTEENIPLGFTFSFPVLQTKVNRGIFLSWIKGFACPGLVGKDPVVMLQDARNEKNCNVYIAANINYTVGTLLSHAYAHPDTLIGVILGTGSNGTYIEKMSNIKKWDGSKTDAPDIIINTEFGILTMNVPVLPRTPYDNKLGRKSINPRTQIFE
;
A
#
# COMPACT_ATOMS: atom_id res chain seq x y z
N MET A 1 -12.64 19.86 -8.29
CA MET A 1 -12.34 20.12 -6.87
C MET A 1 -13.41 19.47 -5.99
N ASP A 2 -14.69 19.63 -6.34
CA ASP A 2 -15.84 19.04 -5.65
C ASP A 2 -15.74 17.54 -5.33
N ASP A 3 -15.22 16.70 -6.24
CA ASP A 3 -15.18 15.26 -6.00
C ASP A 3 -14.14 14.83 -4.96
N LEU A 4 -13.05 15.59 -4.82
CA LEU A 4 -12.06 15.39 -3.75
C LEU A 4 -12.70 15.72 -2.39
N GLU A 5 -13.34 16.89 -2.29
CA GLU A 5 -14.01 17.34 -1.07
C GLU A 5 -15.14 16.40 -0.66
N LYS A 6 -15.96 15.93 -1.61
CA LYS A 6 -16.98 14.91 -1.36
C LYS A 6 -16.36 13.64 -0.79
N GLY A 7 -15.29 13.13 -1.43
CA GLY A 7 -14.60 11.92 -0.99
C GLY A 7 -13.97 12.04 0.40
N LEU A 8 -13.49 13.22 0.79
CA LEU A 8 -13.03 13.51 2.16
C LEU A 8 -14.18 13.68 3.17
N ALA A 9 -15.35 14.08 2.69
CA ALA A 9 -16.49 14.34 3.55
C ALA A 9 -17.26 13.06 3.92
N LYS A 10 -17.37 12.10 3.01
CA LYS A 10 -18.17 10.87 3.19
C LYS A 10 -17.56 9.68 2.45
N GLU A 11 -17.87 8.48 2.93
CA GLU A 11 -17.56 7.24 2.22
C GLU A 11 -18.44 7.05 0.96
N LYS A 12 -18.02 6.13 0.08
CA LYS A 12 -18.75 5.71 -1.13
C LYS A 12 -19.06 6.85 -2.11
N GLN A 13 -18.14 7.79 -2.24
CA GLN A 13 -18.21 8.87 -3.25
C GLN A 13 -17.47 8.46 -4.54
N THR A 14 -17.50 9.34 -5.54
CA THR A 14 -16.83 9.15 -6.83
C THR A 14 -15.33 8.88 -6.67
N LEU A 15 -14.68 9.58 -5.74
CA LEU A 15 -13.32 9.33 -5.29
C LEU A 15 -13.33 8.74 -3.89
N ALA A 16 -12.51 7.72 -3.65
CA ALA A 16 -12.46 7.04 -2.36
C ALA A 16 -11.77 7.89 -1.29
N MET A 17 -10.72 8.64 -1.65
CA MET A 17 -9.98 9.54 -0.74
C MET A 17 -9.69 8.87 0.61
N ILE A 18 -8.94 7.77 0.54
CA ILE A 18 -8.70 6.85 1.66
C ILE A 18 -7.59 7.44 2.55
N PRO A 19 -7.86 7.70 3.84
CA PRO A 19 -6.82 8.08 4.78
C PRO A 19 -5.80 6.94 4.95
N SER A 20 -4.51 7.25 4.76
CA SER A 20 -3.45 6.23 4.84
C SER A 20 -2.96 5.96 6.26
N PHE A 21 -3.45 6.71 7.26
CA PHE A 21 -2.94 6.69 8.64
C PHE A 21 -1.43 6.98 8.77
N VAL A 22 -0.80 7.50 7.71
CA VAL A 22 0.54 8.07 7.77
C VAL A 22 0.38 9.55 8.06
N GLU A 23 0.55 9.89 9.33
CA GLU A 23 0.35 11.21 9.90
C GLU A 23 1.65 12.03 9.87
N GLY A 24 1.52 13.33 9.66
CA GLY A 24 2.64 14.27 9.63
C GLY A 24 3.40 14.29 8.31
N ARG A 25 4.63 14.84 8.37
CA ARG A 25 5.55 14.97 7.23
C ARG A 25 6.89 14.35 7.57
N LEU A 26 7.54 13.78 6.57
CA LEU A 26 8.92 13.34 6.69
C LEU A 26 9.84 14.55 6.85
N THR A 27 10.82 14.41 7.73
CA THR A 27 11.84 15.43 7.99
C THR A 27 13.10 15.18 7.18
N GLY A 28 13.32 13.95 6.72
CA GLY A 28 14.56 13.50 6.11
C GLY A 28 15.64 13.16 7.14
N ASN A 29 15.41 13.42 8.43
CA ASN A 29 16.36 13.14 9.51
C ASN A 29 16.14 11.76 10.15
N GLU A 30 15.17 10.99 9.67
CA GLU A 30 14.91 9.64 10.16
C GLU A 30 16.15 8.76 9.92
N VAL A 31 16.48 7.92 10.90
CA VAL A 31 17.63 7.02 10.88
C VAL A 31 17.22 5.61 11.30
N GLY A 32 18.00 4.62 10.89
CA GLY A 32 17.87 3.25 11.37
C GLY A 32 17.55 2.24 10.28
N PRO A 33 17.59 0.94 10.63
CA PRO A 33 17.26 -0.15 9.72
C PRO A 33 15.74 -0.39 9.66
N PHE A 34 15.22 -0.50 8.44
CA PHE A 34 13.82 -0.84 8.17
C PHE A 34 13.76 -1.93 7.09
N LEU A 35 12.71 -2.74 7.14
CA LEU A 35 12.36 -3.65 6.06
C LEU A 35 11.18 -3.11 5.27
N ALA A 36 11.21 -3.29 3.96
CA ALA A 36 10.07 -3.06 3.08
C ALA A 36 9.75 -4.34 2.31
N LEU A 37 8.46 -4.65 2.23
CA LEU A 37 7.94 -5.82 1.55
C LEU A 37 6.98 -5.37 0.45
N ASP A 38 7.24 -5.74 -0.78
CA ASP A 38 6.44 -5.37 -1.95
C ASP A 38 5.97 -6.64 -2.66
N LEU A 39 4.67 -6.93 -2.56
CA LEU A 39 4.03 -8.02 -3.29
C LEU A 39 3.52 -7.50 -4.64
N GLY A 40 4.31 -7.73 -5.67
CA GLY A 40 3.91 -7.49 -7.06
C GLY A 40 3.23 -8.69 -7.70
N ASP A 41 2.86 -8.53 -8.98
CA ASP A 41 2.06 -9.51 -9.73
C ASP A 41 2.82 -10.82 -10.01
N THR A 42 4.13 -10.74 -10.16
CA THR A 42 4.99 -11.89 -10.52
C THR A 42 6.08 -12.14 -9.49
N ASN A 43 6.49 -11.11 -8.76
CA ASN A 43 7.61 -11.18 -7.83
C ASN A 43 7.24 -10.52 -6.51
N LEU A 44 7.68 -11.16 -5.44
CA LEU A 44 7.78 -10.55 -4.11
C LEU A 44 9.18 -9.94 -3.98
N ARG A 45 9.27 -8.76 -3.41
CA ARG A 45 10.55 -8.09 -3.12
C ARG A 45 10.65 -7.81 -1.64
N VAL A 46 11.77 -8.22 -1.05
CA VAL A 46 12.15 -7.84 0.31
C VAL A 46 13.32 -6.88 0.19
N VAL A 47 13.23 -5.74 0.87
CA VAL A 47 14.25 -4.69 0.83
C VAL A 47 14.63 -4.32 2.26
N LYS A 48 15.92 -4.35 2.58
CA LYS A 48 16.45 -3.64 3.74
C LYS A 48 16.79 -2.22 3.32
N VAL A 49 16.28 -1.24 4.07
CA VAL A 49 16.62 0.16 3.92
C VAL A 49 17.31 0.60 5.20
N ASP A 50 18.53 1.09 5.08
CA ASP A 50 19.26 1.73 6.18
C ASP A 50 19.19 3.24 5.96
N LEU A 51 18.33 3.92 6.73
CA LEU A 51 18.19 5.38 6.71
C LEU A 51 19.35 6.01 7.48
N GLN A 52 20.02 6.99 6.88
CA GLN A 52 21.24 7.62 7.40
C GLN A 52 21.03 9.09 7.82
N GLY A 53 19.80 9.57 7.73
CA GLY A 53 19.46 10.97 7.93
C GLY A 53 19.83 11.83 6.73
N HIS A 54 19.38 13.09 6.75
CA HIS A 54 19.55 14.06 5.66
C HIS A 54 19.18 13.53 4.27
N GLY A 55 18.13 12.71 4.19
CA GLY A 55 17.66 12.14 2.93
C GLY A 55 18.55 11.05 2.33
N LYS A 56 19.60 10.60 3.04
CA LYS A 56 20.52 9.56 2.57
C LYS A 56 20.11 8.19 3.08
N TYR A 57 20.22 7.19 2.21
CA TYR A 57 19.90 5.82 2.56
C TYR A 57 20.70 4.82 1.72
N THR A 58 20.85 3.61 2.23
CA THR A 58 21.36 2.47 1.46
C THR A 58 20.34 1.35 1.43
N THR A 59 20.34 0.57 0.36
CA THR A 59 19.38 -0.53 0.18
C THR A 59 20.06 -1.84 -0.16
N ARG A 60 19.51 -2.94 0.35
CA ARG A 60 19.78 -4.31 -0.12
C ARG A 60 18.44 -4.97 -0.43
N SER A 61 18.36 -5.76 -1.49
CA SER A 61 17.08 -6.37 -1.88
C SER A 61 17.23 -7.75 -2.49
N SER A 62 16.28 -8.63 -2.17
CA SER A 62 16.10 -9.90 -2.85
C SER A 62 14.72 -9.96 -3.51
N LYS A 63 14.66 -10.66 -4.65
CA LYS A 63 13.43 -10.87 -5.42
C LYS A 63 13.10 -12.36 -5.42
N TYR A 64 11.85 -12.68 -5.11
CA TYR A 64 11.35 -14.05 -5.03
C TYR A 64 10.20 -14.21 -6.02
N LYS A 65 10.31 -15.17 -6.93
CA LYS A 65 9.26 -15.43 -7.92
C LYS A 65 8.02 -16.01 -7.23
N VAL A 66 6.88 -15.37 -7.39
CA VAL A 66 5.59 -15.89 -6.92
C VAL A 66 5.13 -16.93 -7.93
N ARG A 67 5.02 -18.20 -7.50
CA ARG A 67 4.50 -19.26 -8.37
C ARG A 67 3.02 -19.00 -8.68
N GLU A 68 2.61 -19.24 -9.93
CA GLU A 68 1.22 -19.00 -10.35
C GLU A 68 0.20 -19.76 -9.50
N CYS A 69 0.53 -20.96 -9.02
CA CYS A 69 -0.36 -21.73 -8.16
C CYS A 69 -0.62 -21.06 -6.80
N LEU A 70 0.35 -20.31 -6.24
CA LEU A 70 0.15 -19.59 -4.97
C LEU A 70 -0.91 -18.50 -5.07
N LYS A 71 -1.19 -18.00 -6.28
CA LYS A 71 -2.21 -16.99 -6.54
C LYS A 71 -3.64 -17.53 -6.39
N THR A 72 -3.82 -18.85 -6.33
CA THR A 72 -5.14 -19.49 -6.27
C THR A 72 -5.29 -20.54 -5.17
N GLU A 73 -4.19 -21.09 -4.65
CA GLU A 73 -4.22 -22.21 -3.69
C GLU A 73 -4.70 -21.87 -2.27
N GLY A 74 -4.75 -20.59 -1.88
CA GLY A 74 -5.27 -20.14 -0.59
C GLY A 74 -4.41 -19.11 0.12
N ALA A 75 -5.05 -18.24 0.90
CA ALA A 75 -4.40 -17.11 1.55
C ALA A 75 -3.29 -17.56 2.52
N ARG A 76 -3.56 -18.56 3.38
CA ARG A 76 -2.55 -19.08 4.31
C ARG A 76 -1.26 -19.53 3.62
N LYS A 77 -1.37 -20.24 2.50
CA LYS A 77 -0.21 -20.69 1.72
C LYS A 77 0.58 -19.52 1.13
N LEU A 78 -0.12 -18.52 0.60
CA LEU A 78 0.51 -17.30 0.08
C LEU A 78 1.26 -16.55 1.20
N PHE A 79 0.63 -16.33 2.35
CA PHE A 79 1.25 -15.60 3.46
C PHE A 79 2.39 -16.39 4.12
N ASN A 80 2.31 -17.72 4.19
CA ASN A 80 3.44 -18.56 4.62
C ASN A 80 4.62 -18.43 3.66
N PHE A 81 4.38 -18.46 2.34
CA PHE A 81 5.43 -18.22 1.34
C PHE A 81 6.06 -16.83 1.49
N ILE A 82 5.25 -15.80 1.73
CA ILE A 82 5.75 -14.44 1.97
C ILE A 82 6.62 -14.41 3.23
N ALA A 83 6.18 -15.03 4.32
CA ALA A 83 6.94 -15.14 5.56
C ALA A 83 8.28 -15.86 5.35
N ASP A 84 8.28 -16.99 4.62
CA ASP A 84 9.48 -17.76 4.26
C ASP A 84 10.49 -16.91 3.47
N CYS A 85 10.02 -16.05 2.57
CA CYS A 85 10.87 -15.15 1.81
C CYS A 85 11.52 -14.08 2.70
N VAL A 86 10.76 -13.51 3.65
CA VAL A 86 11.30 -12.54 4.60
C VAL A 86 12.31 -13.21 5.54
N ASP A 87 12.04 -14.43 6.03
CA ASP A 87 12.98 -15.19 6.86
C ASP A 87 14.28 -15.50 6.12
N SER A 88 14.15 -15.98 4.88
CA SER A 88 15.30 -16.26 4.03
C SER A 88 16.16 -15.01 3.83
N PHE A 89 15.53 -13.87 3.57
CA PHE A 89 16.23 -12.59 3.42
C PHE A 89 16.94 -12.16 4.71
N VAL A 90 16.26 -12.27 5.84
CA VAL A 90 16.79 -11.91 7.17
C VAL A 90 18.03 -12.75 7.50
N SER A 91 17.96 -14.07 7.34
CA SER A 91 19.10 -14.95 7.61
C SER A 91 20.24 -14.78 6.61
N GLU A 92 19.96 -14.62 5.31
CA GLU A 92 20.97 -14.38 4.27
C GLU A 92 21.80 -13.11 4.56
N HIS A 93 21.16 -12.09 5.12
CA HIS A 93 21.80 -10.81 5.41
C HIS A 93 22.25 -10.68 6.88
N GLY A 94 22.13 -11.73 7.69
CA GLY A 94 22.55 -11.79 9.09
C GLY A 94 21.80 -10.81 10.01
N LEU A 95 20.55 -10.50 9.67
CA LEU A 95 19.68 -9.60 10.45
C LEU A 95 19.00 -10.33 11.63
N ASP A 96 19.07 -11.66 11.67
CA ASP A 96 18.61 -12.50 12.77
C ASP A 96 19.52 -12.46 14.00
N LYS A 97 20.74 -11.92 13.85
CA LYS A 97 21.74 -11.80 14.93
C LYS A 97 21.53 -10.57 15.82
N THR A 98 20.57 -9.72 15.51
CA THR A 98 20.27 -8.53 16.29
C THR A 98 19.12 -8.81 17.26
N GLU A 99 19.30 -8.43 18.52
CA GLU A 99 18.21 -8.45 19.53
C GLU A 99 17.09 -7.46 19.20
N GLU A 100 17.34 -6.51 18.30
CA GLU A 100 16.37 -5.48 17.89
C GLU A 100 15.31 -6.00 16.92
N ASN A 101 14.05 -5.80 17.29
CA ASN A 101 12.89 -6.03 16.42
C ASN A 101 12.91 -5.05 15.25
N ILE A 102 13.09 -5.54 14.02
CA ILE A 102 13.15 -4.68 12.85
C ILE A 102 11.72 -4.37 12.35
N PRO A 103 11.33 -3.09 12.22
CA PRO A 103 10.04 -2.72 11.65
C PRO A 103 9.96 -3.03 10.15
N LEU A 104 8.86 -3.65 9.73
CA LEU A 104 8.56 -3.93 8.33
C LEU A 104 7.37 -3.12 7.82
N GLY A 105 7.57 -2.38 6.73
CA GLY A 105 6.52 -1.74 5.94
C GLY A 105 6.02 -2.69 4.84
N PHE A 106 4.76 -3.06 4.90
CA PHE A 106 4.11 -3.95 3.94
C PHE A 106 3.38 -3.15 2.87
N THR A 107 3.92 -3.14 1.65
CA THR A 107 3.26 -2.56 0.47
C THR A 107 2.32 -3.61 -0.13
N PHE A 108 1.10 -3.67 0.40
CA PHE A 108 0.07 -4.60 -0.07
C PHE A 108 -0.86 -3.90 -1.06
N SER A 109 -0.50 -3.97 -2.34
CA SER A 109 -1.14 -3.23 -3.44
C SER A 109 -2.45 -3.87 -3.93
N PHE A 110 -3.35 -4.13 -2.99
CA PHE A 110 -4.71 -4.63 -3.23
C PHE A 110 -5.73 -3.77 -2.46
N PRO A 111 -7.02 -3.81 -2.84
CA PRO A 111 -8.08 -3.10 -2.13
C PRO A 111 -8.16 -3.52 -0.64
N VAL A 112 -7.80 -2.59 0.25
CA VAL A 112 -7.90 -2.74 1.71
C VAL A 112 -8.64 -1.53 2.27
N LEU A 113 -9.67 -1.79 3.07
CA LEU A 113 -10.27 -0.77 3.92
C LEU A 113 -9.38 -0.60 5.15
N GLN A 114 -8.50 0.39 5.12
CA GLN A 114 -7.53 0.61 6.17
C GLN A 114 -8.20 1.19 7.42
N THR A 115 -7.86 0.65 8.60
CA THR A 115 -8.44 1.06 9.89
C THR A 115 -7.40 1.60 10.86
N LYS A 116 -6.12 1.28 10.65
CA LYS A 116 -4.93 1.87 11.29
C LYS A 116 -3.76 1.79 10.31
N VAL A 117 -2.64 2.43 10.63
CA VAL A 117 -1.40 2.34 9.81
C VAL A 117 -0.96 0.90 9.59
N ASN A 118 -1.20 0.00 10.53
CA ASN A 118 -0.84 -1.42 10.47
C ASN A 118 -2.04 -2.37 10.52
N ARG A 119 -3.25 -1.91 10.19
CA ARG A 119 -4.48 -2.75 10.23
C ARG A 119 -5.42 -2.37 9.11
N GLY A 120 -6.14 -3.35 8.59
CA GLY A 120 -7.15 -3.10 7.58
C GLY A 120 -7.92 -4.35 7.21
N ILE A 121 -9.04 -4.18 6.50
CA ILE A 121 -9.87 -5.28 6.04
C ILE A 121 -9.67 -5.44 4.54
N PHE A 122 -9.19 -6.61 4.12
CA PHE A 122 -9.03 -6.94 2.72
C PHE A 122 -10.39 -7.12 2.03
N LEU A 123 -10.57 -6.45 0.88
CA LEU A 123 -11.87 -6.39 0.21
C LEU A 123 -11.98 -7.38 -0.96
N SER A 124 -11.00 -7.40 -1.85
CA SER A 124 -11.08 -8.22 -3.06
C SER A 124 -9.72 -8.44 -3.70
N TRP A 125 -9.58 -9.55 -4.41
CA TRP A 125 -8.40 -9.83 -5.21
C TRP A 125 -8.49 -9.16 -6.58
N ILE A 126 -7.34 -8.70 -7.06
CA ILE A 126 -7.11 -8.19 -8.41
C ILE A 126 -5.82 -8.82 -8.96
N LYS A 127 -5.34 -8.38 -10.14
CA LYS A 127 -4.03 -8.77 -10.67
C LYS A 127 -3.86 -10.29 -10.88
N GLY A 128 -4.96 -10.99 -11.15
CA GLY A 128 -4.98 -12.44 -11.36
C GLY A 128 -4.86 -13.28 -10.07
N PHE A 129 -4.90 -12.66 -8.88
CA PHE A 129 -5.02 -13.39 -7.62
C PHE A 129 -6.48 -13.79 -7.37
N ALA A 130 -6.67 -14.93 -6.73
CA ALA A 130 -7.96 -15.47 -6.33
C ALA A 130 -7.83 -16.40 -5.11
N CYS A 131 -6.95 -16.08 -4.17
CA CYS A 131 -6.68 -16.93 -3.01
C CYS A 131 -7.91 -16.99 -2.05
N PRO A 132 -8.53 -18.15 -1.83
CA PRO A 132 -9.61 -18.24 -0.85
C PRO A 132 -9.12 -17.92 0.57
N GLY A 133 -10.01 -17.34 1.38
CA GLY A 133 -9.82 -17.20 2.82
C GLY A 133 -9.18 -15.91 3.32
N LEU A 134 -8.92 -14.91 2.46
CA LEU A 134 -8.48 -13.56 2.88
C LEU A 134 -9.60 -12.51 2.91
N VAL A 135 -10.61 -12.60 2.03
CA VAL A 135 -11.70 -11.61 1.94
C VAL A 135 -12.37 -11.41 3.30
N GLY A 136 -12.46 -10.16 3.74
CA GLY A 136 -13.00 -9.78 5.05
C GLY A 136 -12.04 -9.97 6.23
N LYS A 137 -10.78 -10.37 5.99
CA LYS A 137 -9.75 -10.54 7.02
C LYS A 137 -8.65 -9.50 6.90
N ASP A 138 -7.83 -9.42 7.94
CA ASP A 138 -6.70 -8.50 8.01
C ASP A 138 -5.42 -9.14 7.45
N PRO A 139 -4.87 -8.63 6.32
CA PRO A 139 -3.66 -9.18 5.72
C PRO A 139 -2.42 -8.95 6.59
N VAL A 140 -2.40 -7.90 7.42
CA VAL A 140 -1.29 -7.64 8.33
C VAL A 140 -1.25 -8.68 9.43
N VAL A 141 -2.41 -8.97 10.03
CA VAL A 141 -2.52 -10.03 11.05
C VAL A 141 -2.13 -11.38 10.45
N MET A 142 -2.63 -11.71 9.26
CA MET A 142 -2.29 -12.97 8.60
C MET A 142 -0.79 -13.12 8.34
N LEU A 143 -0.12 -12.03 7.92
CA LEU A 143 1.33 -12.04 7.75
C LEU A 143 2.06 -12.15 9.09
N GLN A 144 1.64 -11.39 10.10
CA GLN A 144 2.26 -11.41 11.42
C GLN A 144 2.14 -12.80 12.08
N ASP A 145 0.99 -13.47 11.95
CA ASP A 145 0.79 -14.83 12.47
C ASP A 145 1.73 -15.83 11.78
N ALA A 146 1.81 -15.79 10.44
CA ALA A 146 2.73 -16.65 9.68
C ALA A 146 4.21 -16.41 10.04
N ARG A 147 4.57 -15.19 10.42
CA ARG A 147 5.91 -14.80 10.90
C ARG A 147 6.17 -15.27 12.33
N ASN A 148 5.17 -15.17 13.21
CA ASN A 148 5.29 -15.61 14.60
C ASN A 148 5.56 -17.12 14.68
N GLU A 149 4.98 -17.92 13.77
CA GLU A 149 5.28 -19.36 13.65
C GLU A 149 6.76 -19.66 13.34
N LYS A 150 7.54 -18.65 12.90
CA LYS A 150 8.93 -18.77 12.45
C LYS A 150 9.95 -18.19 13.44
N ASN A 151 9.51 -17.64 14.58
CA ASN A 151 10.37 -17.04 15.62
C ASN A 151 11.35 -15.96 15.09
N CYS A 152 10.93 -15.15 14.13
CA CYS A 152 11.81 -14.14 13.55
C CYS A 152 11.55 -12.73 14.12
N ASN A 153 12.63 -11.96 14.34
CA ASN A 153 12.65 -10.67 15.03
C ASN A 153 12.19 -9.49 14.14
N VAL A 154 11.04 -9.64 13.47
CA VAL A 154 10.46 -8.62 12.57
C VAL A 154 8.96 -8.54 12.82
N TYR A 155 8.45 -7.32 12.92
CA TYR A 155 7.02 -7.06 13.07
C TYR A 155 6.51 -6.14 11.96
N ILE A 156 5.24 -6.30 11.60
CA ILE A 156 4.60 -5.49 10.57
C ILE A 156 4.18 -4.15 11.18
N ALA A 157 4.99 -3.13 10.93
CA ALA A 157 4.82 -1.79 11.49
C ALA A 157 3.81 -0.94 10.71
N ALA A 158 3.65 -1.21 9.41
CA ALA A 158 2.72 -0.48 8.55
C ALA A 158 2.24 -1.34 7.38
N ASN A 159 1.03 -1.07 6.91
CA ASN A 159 0.51 -1.47 5.62
C ASN A 159 0.27 -0.20 4.79
N ILE A 160 0.85 -0.13 3.60
CA ILE A 160 0.80 1.07 2.77
C ILE A 160 0.41 0.75 1.32
N ASN A 161 -0.27 1.70 0.69
CA ASN A 161 -0.46 1.70 -0.76
C ASN A 161 0.85 2.09 -1.45
N TYR A 162 1.10 1.55 -2.65
CA TYR A 162 2.30 1.82 -3.42
C TYR A 162 2.47 3.31 -3.78
N THR A 163 1.40 4.08 -3.99
CA THR A 163 1.48 5.54 -4.20
C THR A 163 1.91 6.28 -2.95
N VAL A 164 1.44 5.87 -1.77
CA VAL A 164 1.88 6.40 -0.46
C VAL A 164 3.38 6.15 -0.27
N GLY A 165 3.84 4.94 -0.55
CA GLY A 165 5.28 4.62 -0.54
C GLY A 165 6.07 5.44 -1.55
N THR A 166 5.50 5.74 -2.72
CA THR A 166 6.10 6.59 -3.75
C THR A 166 6.31 8.01 -3.24
N LEU A 167 5.29 8.62 -2.62
CA LEU A 167 5.41 9.94 -2.00
C LEU A 167 6.48 9.93 -0.90
N LEU A 168 6.38 8.99 0.04
CA LEU A 168 7.28 8.93 1.20
C LEU A 168 8.74 8.74 0.81
N SER A 169 9.02 7.85 -0.16
CA SER A 169 10.39 7.58 -0.60
C SER A 169 11.07 8.82 -1.21
N HIS A 170 10.34 9.63 -1.98
CA HIS A 170 10.87 10.89 -2.52
C HIS A 170 10.91 11.98 -1.44
N ALA A 171 9.88 12.06 -0.59
CA ALA A 171 9.79 13.04 0.50
C ALA A 171 10.92 12.91 1.53
N TYR A 172 11.50 11.72 1.71
CA TYR A 172 12.66 11.54 2.58
C TYR A 172 13.89 12.35 2.13
N ALA A 173 14.16 12.42 0.82
CA ALA A 173 15.22 13.24 0.26
C ALA A 173 14.79 14.69 -0.02
N HIS A 174 13.50 14.90 -0.28
CA HIS A 174 12.92 16.18 -0.65
C HIS A 174 11.64 16.46 0.16
N PRO A 175 11.74 17.00 1.40
CA PRO A 175 10.60 17.20 2.31
C PRO A 175 9.45 18.07 1.76
N ASP A 176 9.70 18.86 0.72
CA ASP A 176 8.69 19.65 0.02
C ASP A 176 7.81 18.84 -0.95
N THR A 177 7.99 17.51 -1.01
CA THR A 177 7.16 16.61 -1.84
C THR A 177 5.75 16.54 -1.29
N LEU A 178 4.78 17.00 -2.08
CA LEU A 178 3.37 17.05 -1.67
C LEU A 178 2.50 15.96 -2.30
N ILE A 179 2.96 15.37 -3.41
CA ILE A 179 2.16 14.49 -4.26
C ILE A 179 3.03 13.32 -4.73
N GLY A 180 2.47 12.11 -4.68
CA GLY A 180 3.01 10.93 -5.35
C GLY A 180 2.02 10.43 -6.40
N VAL A 181 2.48 10.20 -7.62
CA VAL A 181 1.62 9.70 -8.72
C VAL A 181 2.31 8.54 -9.40
N ILE A 182 1.51 7.54 -9.76
CA ILE A 182 1.94 6.41 -10.58
C ILE A 182 1.14 6.46 -11.87
N LEU A 183 1.87 6.46 -13.00
CA LEU A 183 1.36 6.36 -14.36
C LEU A 183 2.06 5.18 -15.03
N GLY A 184 1.49 3.99 -14.88
CA GLY A 184 2.06 2.75 -15.41
C GLY A 184 0.97 1.81 -15.92
N THR A 185 1.09 0.52 -15.62
CA THR A 185 0.03 -0.47 -15.90
C THR A 185 -1.32 -0.07 -15.30
N GLY A 186 -1.28 0.64 -14.17
CA GLY A 186 -2.43 1.35 -13.62
C GLY A 186 -2.07 2.80 -13.28
N SER A 187 -3.08 3.56 -12.88
CA SER A 187 -2.95 4.96 -12.51
C SER A 187 -3.56 5.25 -11.14
N ASN A 188 -2.78 5.88 -10.27
CA ASN A 188 -3.25 6.31 -8.95
C ASN A 188 -2.36 7.45 -8.44
N GLY A 189 -2.84 8.16 -7.42
CA GLY A 189 -2.09 9.20 -6.77
C GLY A 189 -2.45 9.36 -5.31
N THR A 190 -1.52 10.01 -4.62
CA THR A 190 -1.61 10.34 -3.22
C THR A 190 -1.11 11.75 -3.00
N TYR A 191 -1.54 12.40 -1.94
CA TYR A 191 -1.06 13.73 -1.57
C TYR A 191 -1.18 13.97 -0.07
N ILE A 192 -0.52 15.03 0.41
CA ILE A 192 -0.63 15.50 1.79
C ILE A 192 -1.86 16.38 1.94
N GLU A 193 -2.78 15.99 2.81
CA GLU A 193 -4.01 16.72 3.13
C GLU A 193 -4.00 17.20 4.59
N LYS A 194 -4.65 18.33 4.85
CA LYS A 194 -4.88 18.81 6.20
C LYS A 194 -5.91 17.94 6.91
N MET A 195 -5.60 17.51 8.13
CA MET A 195 -6.51 16.70 8.95
C MET A 195 -7.89 17.36 9.10
N SER A 196 -7.93 18.69 9.22
CA SER A 196 -9.16 19.48 9.36
C SER A 196 -10.14 19.34 8.18
N ASN A 197 -9.67 18.94 7.00
CA ASN A 197 -10.49 18.80 5.79
C ASN A 197 -11.21 17.46 5.72
N ILE A 198 -10.80 16.47 6.52
CA ILE A 198 -11.29 15.09 6.45
C ILE A 198 -12.51 14.94 7.38
N LYS A 199 -13.71 15.17 6.87
CA LYS A 199 -14.94 15.11 7.72
C LYS A 199 -15.38 13.70 8.03
N LYS A 200 -14.95 12.72 7.24
CA LYS A 200 -15.22 11.29 7.47
C LYS A 200 -14.22 10.62 8.41
N TRP A 201 -13.21 11.33 8.90
CA TRP A 201 -12.20 10.77 9.77
C TRP A 201 -12.84 10.24 11.06
N ASP A 202 -12.82 8.93 11.21
CA ASP A 202 -13.29 8.19 12.39
C ASP A 202 -12.13 7.60 13.21
N GLY A 203 -10.89 7.89 12.80
CA GLY A 203 -9.68 7.45 13.47
C GLY A 203 -9.53 8.03 14.88
N SER A 204 -8.57 7.50 15.63
CA SER A 204 -8.21 8.01 16.95
C SER A 204 -7.85 9.50 16.90
N LYS A 205 -8.07 10.22 18.02
CA LYS A 205 -7.60 11.60 18.16
C LYS A 205 -6.11 11.65 17.84
N THR A 206 -5.75 12.50 16.88
CA THR A 206 -4.37 12.81 16.50
C THR A 206 -4.19 14.31 16.49
N ASP A 207 -3.02 14.76 16.96
CA ASP A 207 -2.61 16.16 16.92
C ASP A 207 -1.81 16.50 15.65
N ALA A 208 -1.63 15.53 14.75
CA ALA A 208 -0.94 15.74 13.49
C ALA A 208 -1.75 16.68 12.58
N PRO A 209 -1.15 17.77 12.06
CA PRO A 209 -1.87 18.73 11.23
C PRO A 209 -2.19 18.16 9.85
N ASP A 210 -1.38 17.22 9.39
CA ASP A 210 -1.38 16.68 8.03
C ASP A 210 -1.45 15.14 8.06
N ILE A 211 -2.03 14.57 7.01
CA ILE A 211 -2.06 13.12 6.77
C ILE A 211 -2.02 12.85 5.27
N ILE A 212 -1.42 11.74 4.88
CA ILE A 212 -1.39 11.33 3.47
C ILE A 212 -2.72 10.68 3.08
N ILE A 213 -3.31 11.15 1.97
CA ILE A 213 -4.52 10.59 1.38
C ILE A 213 -4.17 9.79 0.14
N ASN A 214 -4.59 8.53 0.08
CA ASN A 214 -4.61 7.73 -1.15
C ASN A 214 -5.92 8.03 -1.91
N THR A 215 -5.83 8.64 -3.09
CA THR A 215 -7.02 9.10 -3.81
C THR A 215 -7.80 7.95 -4.46
N GLU A 216 -7.09 6.88 -4.86
CA GLU A 216 -7.61 5.82 -5.75
C GLU A 216 -8.32 6.41 -6.98
N PHE A 217 -7.76 7.47 -7.59
CA PHE A 217 -8.42 8.17 -8.71
C PHE A 217 -8.59 7.29 -9.95
N GLY A 218 -7.84 6.19 -10.08
CA GLY A 218 -8.05 5.23 -11.17
C GLY A 218 -9.46 4.64 -11.15
N ILE A 219 -10.05 4.48 -9.95
CA ILE A 219 -11.34 3.80 -9.72
C ILE A 219 -12.56 4.66 -10.13
N LEU A 220 -12.36 5.91 -10.55
CA LEU A 220 -13.43 6.83 -10.95
C LEU A 220 -14.53 6.12 -11.77
N THR A 221 -15.74 6.07 -11.22
CA THR A 221 -16.87 5.33 -11.82
C THR A 221 -17.73 6.23 -12.70
N MET A 222 -18.61 5.61 -13.49
CA MET A 222 -19.34 6.13 -14.68
C MET A 222 -19.98 7.54 -14.64
N ASN A 223 -20.05 8.21 -13.50
CA ASN A 223 -20.69 9.51 -13.34
C ASN A 223 -19.69 10.68 -13.30
N VAL A 224 -18.57 10.59 -14.02
CA VAL A 224 -17.69 11.73 -14.27
C VAL A 224 -18.02 12.31 -15.65
N PRO A 225 -18.92 13.31 -15.76
CA PRO A 225 -19.31 13.90 -17.04
C PRO A 225 -18.18 14.65 -17.78
N VAL A 226 -16.99 14.74 -17.17
CA VAL A 226 -15.88 15.59 -17.62
C VAL A 226 -14.89 14.85 -18.53
N LEU A 227 -14.86 13.52 -18.55
CA LEU A 227 -13.91 12.79 -19.38
C LEU A 227 -14.36 12.76 -20.86
N PRO A 228 -13.51 13.20 -21.81
CA PRO A 228 -13.84 13.25 -23.24
C PRO A 228 -13.80 11.85 -23.88
N ARG A 229 -14.71 10.98 -23.46
CA ARG A 229 -14.79 9.59 -23.91
C ARG A 229 -15.28 9.47 -25.33
N THR A 230 -14.62 8.62 -26.10
CA THR A 230 -14.95 8.29 -27.48
C THR A 230 -15.72 6.96 -27.55
N PRO A 231 -16.29 6.61 -28.73
CA PRO A 231 -16.84 5.28 -28.96
C PRO A 231 -15.82 4.14 -28.76
N TYR A 232 -14.52 4.40 -28.91
CA TYR A 232 -13.45 3.42 -28.70
C TYR A 232 -13.29 3.10 -27.22
N ASP A 233 -13.26 4.10 -26.35
CA ASP A 233 -13.18 3.94 -24.89
C ASP A 233 -14.39 3.17 -24.37
N ASN A 234 -15.58 3.51 -24.87
CA ASN A 234 -16.82 2.80 -24.52
C ASN A 234 -16.82 1.34 -25.00
N LYS A 235 -16.15 1.03 -26.12
CA LYS A 235 -15.98 -0.35 -26.59
C LYS A 235 -14.99 -1.10 -25.71
N LEU A 236 -13.87 -0.47 -25.34
CA LEU A 236 -12.86 -1.05 -24.45
C LEU A 236 -13.45 -1.34 -23.07
N GLY A 237 -14.11 -0.36 -22.44
CA GLY A 237 -14.73 -0.51 -21.13
C GLY A 237 -15.88 -1.53 -21.07
N ARG A 238 -16.52 -1.86 -22.20
CA ARG A 238 -17.51 -2.96 -22.27
C ARG A 238 -16.86 -4.34 -22.40
N LYS A 239 -15.63 -4.42 -22.90
CA LYS A 239 -14.88 -5.66 -23.11
C LYS A 239 -13.86 -5.94 -22.01
N SER A 240 -13.70 -5.04 -21.04
CA SER A 240 -12.77 -5.21 -19.93
C SER A 240 -13.27 -6.27 -18.95
N ILE A 241 -12.35 -6.78 -18.11
CA ILE A 241 -12.67 -7.75 -17.05
C ILE A 241 -13.59 -7.15 -16.00
N ASN A 242 -13.47 -5.84 -15.76
CA ASN A 242 -14.31 -5.08 -14.84
C ASN A 242 -15.06 -3.99 -15.64
N PRO A 243 -16.18 -4.35 -16.31
CA PRO A 243 -16.93 -3.36 -17.06
C PRO A 243 -17.42 -2.24 -16.14
N ARG A 244 -17.39 -1.01 -16.64
CA ARG A 244 -17.95 0.19 -15.96
C ARG A 244 -17.19 0.67 -14.72
N THR A 245 -16.06 0.07 -14.39
CA THR A 245 -15.13 0.56 -13.35
C THR A 245 -13.82 1.02 -13.99
N GLN A 246 -12.92 1.60 -13.20
CA GLN A 246 -11.61 2.08 -13.66
C GLN A 246 -11.70 3.02 -14.88
N ILE A 247 -12.64 3.97 -14.92
CA ILE A 247 -12.89 4.73 -16.17
C ILE A 247 -11.78 5.75 -16.48
N PHE A 248 -11.07 6.21 -15.46
CA PHE A 248 -9.95 7.14 -15.64
C PHE A 248 -8.64 6.42 -16.03
N GLU A 249 -8.51 5.14 -15.67
CA GLU A 249 -7.39 4.27 -16.00
C GLU A 249 -7.59 3.58 -17.36
#